data_AF-A0A350H9K5-F1
#
_entry.id   AF-A0A350H9K5-F1
#
_cell.length_a   1.000
_cell.length_b   1.000
_cell.length_c   1.000
_cell.angle_alpha   90.00
_cell.angle_beta   90.00
_cell.angle_gamma   90.00
#
_symmetry.space_group_name_H-M   'P 1'
#
loop_
_entity.id
_entity.type
_entity.pdbx_description
1 polymer ?
#
loop_
_entity_poly.entity_id
_entity_poly.type
_entity_poly.pdbx_seq_one_letter_code
_entity_poly.pdbx_strand_id
1 'polypeptide(L)'
;MNASAQTVRIYTQKSVLSENTLKQIIKRISDSKTEPEIKIILANSSKRIKVSFPMKEKEFSGDMFRGCLVIHNELNDLSIGEIMFNDEIEVESAEAHSILNSMKYSLLGIPAGGAELIFAFEQGRYSKQNRVKIFKEFFLMLSDDVLTSEMNLSIIKLKNDENYPLIIKALNEIENPKKAHRLAFLIGAPNEIGGLSAGENLEEVWINNFLTKIMSREEGKKIKVLIHGINSRSISAAKHFETNGLSVIGIGEKGYALYSQKGLSCEDLELAGMRVCNEKFEADYYDFLKKSADIFVEMSCEGAIDSVIAEMLNVKAVAETVDFSIQEYAFNILEKRGITVIPSILLAVSGNILNYLEFLQKKRGEEMTKSEVEMRFESFQMQMESLLAPDISGNSLTQSLYSKAVGDYEKKYRILYGEKTKE
;
A
#
# COMPACT_ATOMS: atom_id res chain seq x y z
N MET A 1 39.64 7.99 -33.91
CA MET A 1 38.45 8.61 -33.28
C MET A 1 37.29 7.63 -33.44
N ASN A 2 37.09 6.75 -32.47
CA ASN A 2 35.93 5.85 -32.46
C ASN A 2 34.88 6.47 -31.54
N ALA A 3 33.90 7.14 -32.14
CA ALA A 3 32.67 7.51 -31.44
C ALA A 3 31.92 6.20 -31.16
N SER A 4 32.04 5.68 -29.94
CA SER A 4 31.15 4.63 -29.45
C SER A 4 29.74 5.20 -29.46
N ALA A 5 28.85 4.64 -30.28
CA ALA A 5 27.44 4.98 -30.29
C ALA A 5 26.88 4.74 -28.87
N GLN A 6 26.69 5.82 -28.10
CA GLN A 6 25.93 5.77 -26.86
C GLN A 6 24.47 5.53 -27.26
N THR A 7 24.02 4.29 -27.14
CA THR A 7 22.63 3.91 -27.39
C THR A 7 21.73 4.71 -26.45
N VAL A 8 20.91 5.60 -27.01
CA VAL A 8 19.83 6.27 -26.28
C VAL A 8 18.87 5.17 -25.82
N ARG A 9 18.84 4.88 -24.51
CA ARG A 9 17.94 3.89 -23.94
C ARG A 9 16.63 4.56 -23.56
N ILE A 10 15.60 4.35 -24.38
CA ILE A 10 14.23 4.72 -24.05
C ILE A 10 13.52 3.45 -23.58
N TYR A 11 13.38 3.31 -22.27
CA TYR A 11 12.57 2.25 -21.67
C TYR A 11 11.13 2.79 -21.55
N THR A 12 10.25 2.34 -22.44
CA THR A 12 8.81 2.55 -22.30
C THR A 12 8.14 1.23 -22.63
N GLN A 13 8.00 0.37 -21.64
CA GLN A 13 6.98 -0.69 -21.71
C GLN A 13 5.84 -0.33 -20.76
N LYS A 14 4.66 -0.20 -21.36
CA LYS A 14 3.42 -0.04 -20.61
C LYS A 14 3.06 -1.40 -20.01
N SER A 15 3.03 -1.52 -18.68
CA SER A 15 2.69 -2.79 -18.03
C SER A 15 1.18 -3.04 -18.18
N VAL A 16 0.81 -4.25 -18.62
CA VAL A 16 -0.61 -4.67 -18.67
C VAL A 16 -1.21 -4.68 -17.25
N LEU A 17 -0.37 -4.94 -16.25
CA LEU A 17 -0.77 -4.96 -14.84
C LEU A 17 -1.25 -3.58 -14.38
N SER A 18 -0.48 -2.51 -14.59
CA SER A 18 -0.86 -1.16 -14.17
C SER A 18 -2.17 -0.66 -14.79
N GLU A 19 -2.39 -0.95 -16.08
CA GLU A 19 -3.67 -0.64 -16.72
C GLU A 19 -4.85 -1.38 -16.09
N ASN A 20 -4.65 -2.66 -15.75
CA ASN A 20 -5.68 -3.48 -15.14
C ASN A 20 -5.99 -2.99 -13.72
N THR A 21 -4.97 -2.60 -12.95
CA THR A 21 -5.10 -2.01 -11.61
C THR A 21 -5.94 -0.73 -11.65
N LEU A 22 -5.66 0.18 -12.60
CA LEU A 22 -6.43 1.41 -12.77
C LEU A 22 -7.88 1.13 -13.18
N LYS A 23 -8.10 0.20 -14.12
CA LYS A 23 -9.45 -0.23 -14.51
C LYS A 23 -10.22 -0.82 -13.33
N GLN A 24 -9.56 -1.62 -12.49
CA GLN A 24 -10.14 -2.25 -11.31
C GLN A 24 -10.64 -1.20 -10.32
N ILE A 25 -9.82 -0.21 -9.93
CA ILE A 25 -10.26 0.82 -8.97
C ILE A 25 -11.37 1.72 -9.55
N ILE A 26 -11.28 2.11 -10.82
CA ILE A 26 -12.31 2.90 -11.50
C ILE A 26 -13.63 2.13 -11.54
N LYS A 27 -13.59 0.81 -11.79
CA LYS A 27 -14.78 -0.03 -11.76
C LYS A 27 -15.45 -0.03 -10.37
N ARG A 28 -14.67 -0.17 -9.28
CA ARG A 28 -15.22 -0.12 -7.90
C ARG A 28 -15.94 1.20 -7.59
N ILE A 29 -15.37 2.31 -8.03
CA ILE A 29 -16.00 3.63 -7.90
C ILE A 29 -17.26 3.72 -8.76
N SER A 30 -17.19 3.23 -9.99
CA SER A 30 -18.32 3.25 -10.94
C SER A 30 -19.52 2.44 -10.45
N ASP A 31 -19.27 1.31 -9.79
CA ASP A 31 -20.30 0.42 -9.22
C ASP A 31 -20.95 0.99 -7.95
N SER A 32 -20.39 2.05 -7.37
CA SER A 32 -20.93 2.70 -6.16
C SER A 32 -22.24 3.46 -6.46
N LYS A 33 -23.17 3.50 -5.50
CA LYS A 33 -24.45 4.21 -5.63
C LYS A 33 -24.32 5.71 -5.29
N THR A 34 -23.67 6.48 -6.16
CA THR A 34 -23.51 7.94 -6.04
C THR A 34 -23.85 8.65 -7.37
N GLU A 35 -23.86 9.98 -7.38
CA GLU A 35 -24.09 10.80 -8.56
C GLU A 35 -23.00 10.60 -9.63
N PRO A 36 -23.35 10.60 -10.94
CA PRO A 36 -22.38 10.41 -12.02
C PRO A 36 -21.21 11.40 -11.99
N GLU A 37 -21.45 12.65 -11.61
CA GLU A 37 -20.40 13.68 -11.50
C GLU A 37 -19.32 13.29 -10.50
N ILE A 38 -19.71 12.81 -9.32
CA ILE A 38 -18.79 12.35 -8.28
C ILE A 38 -17.95 11.16 -8.76
N LYS A 39 -18.57 10.22 -9.49
CA LYS A 39 -17.84 9.08 -10.07
C LYS A 39 -16.77 9.53 -11.05
N ILE A 40 -17.09 10.51 -11.89
CA ILE A 40 -16.15 11.06 -12.87
C ILE A 40 -14.99 11.76 -12.15
N ILE A 41 -15.29 12.57 -11.14
CA ILE A 41 -14.26 13.25 -10.34
C ILE A 41 -13.33 12.24 -9.67
N LEU A 42 -13.91 11.22 -9.01
CA LEU A 42 -13.15 10.19 -8.29
C LEU A 42 -12.42 9.19 -9.19
N ALA A 43 -12.80 9.09 -10.46
CA ALA A 43 -12.12 8.20 -11.41
C ALA A 43 -10.88 8.86 -12.05
N ASN A 44 -10.58 10.12 -11.73
CA ASN A 44 -9.50 10.88 -12.37
C ASN A 44 -8.62 11.59 -11.35
N SER A 45 -7.30 11.52 -11.53
CA SER A 45 -6.35 12.33 -10.75
C SER A 45 -6.41 13.83 -11.12
N SER A 46 -6.36 14.73 -10.13
CA SER A 46 -6.29 16.19 -10.35
C SER A 46 -4.95 16.64 -10.92
N LYS A 47 -3.84 16.00 -10.53
CA LYS A 47 -2.49 16.35 -11.01
C LYS A 47 -1.64 15.13 -11.29
N ARG A 48 -0.87 15.22 -12.39
CA ARG A 48 0.20 14.28 -12.76
C ARG A 48 1.42 15.09 -13.19
N ILE A 49 2.44 15.12 -12.35
CA ILE A 49 3.68 15.86 -12.59
C ILE A 49 4.76 14.87 -12.98
N LYS A 50 5.27 14.98 -14.20
CA LYS A 50 6.36 14.13 -14.71
C LYS A 50 7.63 14.96 -14.82
N VAL A 51 8.71 14.44 -14.25
CA VAL A 51 10.04 15.03 -14.38
C VAL A 51 10.96 14.08 -15.11
N SER A 52 11.80 14.63 -15.99
CA SER A 52 12.92 13.89 -16.57
C SER A 52 14.13 14.81 -16.66
N PHE A 53 15.27 14.31 -16.20
CA PHE A 53 16.47 15.13 -16.10
C PHE A 53 17.73 14.27 -16.33
N PRO A 54 18.73 14.83 -17.03
CA PRO A 54 20.07 14.26 -17.06
C PRO A 54 20.87 14.71 -15.85
N MET A 55 21.97 14.03 -15.56
CA MET A 55 22.99 14.49 -14.61
C MET A 55 24.23 14.97 -15.39
N LYS A 56 24.95 15.97 -14.85
CA LYS A 56 26.09 16.59 -15.55
C LYS A 56 27.38 15.78 -15.44
N GLU A 57 27.50 14.96 -14.40
CA GLU A 57 28.70 14.21 -14.09
C GLU A 57 28.90 13.07 -15.09
N LYS A 58 30.16 12.85 -15.49
CA LYS A 58 30.52 11.84 -16.50
C LYS A 58 30.09 10.42 -16.12
N GLU A 59 30.04 10.11 -14.82
CA GLU A 59 29.62 8.80 -14.31
C GLU A 59 28.14 8.47 -14.59
N PHE A 60 27.32 9.48 -14.92
CA PHE A 60 25.91 9.34 -15.30
C PHE A 60 25.68 9.61 -16.79
N SER A 61 26.75 9.72 -17.59
CA SER A 61 26.64 10.05 -19.01
C SER A 61 25.82 8.98 -19.75
N GLY A 62 24.73 9.41 -20.37
CA GLY A 62 23.79 8.55 -21.09
C GLY A 62 22.59 8.08 -20.28
N ASP A 63 22.51 8.44 -18.99
CA ASP A 63 21.34 8.16 -18.15
C ASP A 63 20.35 9.33 -18.13
N MET A 64 19.07 9.00 -18.30
CA MET A 64 17.95 9.92 -18.11
C MET A 64 17.14 9.44 -16.91
N PHE A 65 17.19 10.20 -15.82
CA PHE A 65 16.38 9.94 -14.64
C PHE A 65 14.97 10.46 -14.87
N ARG A 66 13.99 9.76 -14.31
CA ARG A 66 12.58 10.06 -14.52
C ARG A 66 11.83 9.83 -13.21
N GLY A 67 10.84 10.67 -12.92
CA GLY A 67 9.86 10.38 -11.88
C GLY A 67 8.49 10.98 -12.18
N CYS A 68 7.50 10.55 -11.40
CA CYS A 68 6.10 10.95 -11.55
C CYS A 68 5.45 11.10 -10.19
N LEU A 69 4.88 12.28 -9.92
CA LEU A 69 3.97 12.50 -8.79
C LEU A 69 2.53 12.50 -9.32
N VAL A 70 1.67 11.70 -8.72
CA VAL A 70 0.23 11.74 -8.96
C VAL A 70 -0.47 12.19 -7.68
N ILE A 71 -1.38 13.14 -7.80
CA ILE A 71 -2.28 13.58 -6.73
C ILE A 71 -3.69 13.27 -7.22
N HIS A 72 -4.43 12.47 -6.46
CA HIS A 72 -5.76 12.06 -6.89
C HIS A 72 -6.74 13.25 -6.91
N ASN A 73 -6.84 14.02 -5.84
CA ASN A 73 -7.74 15.15 -5.80
C ASN A 73 -7.36 16.15 -4.70
N GLU A 74 -7.93 17.35 -4.82
CA GLU A 74 -7.66 18.50 -3.95
C GLU A 74 -8.86 18.88 -3.08
N LEU A 75 -9.85 17.99 -2.91
CA LEU A 75 -10.94 18.26 -1.97
C LEU A 75 -10.45 18.31 -0.52
N ASN A 76 -9.32 17.68 -0.22
CA ASN A 76 -8.61 17.85 1.02
C ASN A 76 -7.42 18.78 0.79
N ASP A 77 -7.20 19.71 1.72
CA ASP A 77 -6.01 20.56 1.74
C ASP A 77 -4.71 19.75 1.92
N LEU A 78 -4.85 18.51 2.40
CA LEU A 78 -3.80 17.55 2.65
C LEU A 78 -3.88 16.38 1.65
N SER A 79 -2.78 16.08 0.98
CA SER A 79 -2.62 14.83 0.22
C SER A 79 -1.48 14.02 0.81
N ILE A 80 -1.69 12.74 1.07
CA ILE A 80 -0.68 11.85 1.63
C ILE A 80 -0.46 10.68 0.67
N GLY A 81 0.79 10.36 0.42
CA GLY A 81 1.21 9.27 -0.44
C GLY A 81 2.52 8.66 -0.01
N GLU A 82 2.98 7.70 -0.80
CA GLU A 82 4.28 7.04 -0.60
C GLU A 82 5.22 7.32 -1.78
N ILE A 83 6.51 7.00 -1.58
CA ILE A 83 7.50 7.01 -2.65
C ILE A 83 7.89 5.59 -3.02
N MET A 84 7.64 5.21 -4.27
CA MET A 84 8.03 3.93 -4.85
C MET A 84 9.24 4.07 -5.77
N PHE A 85 10.14 3.09 -5.70
CA PHE A 85 11.32 2.97 -6.53
C PHE A 85 11.14 1.79 -7.47
N ASN A 86 10.91 2.08 -8.74
CA ASN A 86 10.67 1.09 -9.79
C ASN A 86 11.72 1.25 -10.88
N ASP A 87 11.93 0.24 -11.73
CA ASP A 87 12.85 0.39 -12.87
C ASP A 87 12.27 1.31 -13.97
N GLU A 88 10.93 1.36 -14.06
CA GLU A 88 10.19 2.20 -15.01
C GLU A 88 9.10 3.04 -14.33
N ILE A 89 8.63 4.08 -15.03
CA ILE A 89 7.48 4.87 -14.59
C ILE A 89 6.20 4.21 -15.09
N GLU A 90 5.36 3.78 -14.16
CA GLU A 90 4.01 3.29 -14.42
C GLU A 90 2.97 4.27 -13.87
N VAL A 91 2.58 5.26 -14.69
CA VAL A 91 1.67 6.34 -14.24
C VAL A 91 0.30 5.80 -13.88
N GLU A 92 -0.20 4.82 -14.61
CA GLU A 92 -1.48 4.17 -14.34
C GLU A 92 -1.49 3.47 -12.97
N SER A 93 -0.37 2.86 -12.57
CA SER A 93 -0.23 2.30 -11.21
C SER A 93 -0.23 3.41 -10.16
N ALA A 94 0.59 4.46 -10.33
CA ALA A 94 0.58 5.60 -9.40
C ALA A 94 -0.82 6.23 -9.24
N GLU A 95 -1.54 6.39 -10.35
CA GLU A 95 -2.90 6.89 -10.32
C GLU A 95 -3.82 5.96 -9.54
N ALA A 96 -3.79 4.65 -9.80
CA ALA A 96 -4.61 3.69 -9.10
C ALA A 96 -4.36 3.70 -7.58
N HIS A 97 -3.10 3.75 -7.16
CA HIS A 97 -2.72 3.85 -5.74
C HIS A 97 -3.17 5.17 -5.11
N SER A 98 -3.00 6.30 -5.80
CA SER A 98 -3.48 7.60 -5.30
C SER A 98 -5.00 7.63 -5.11
N ILE A 99 -5.75 6.99 -6.02
CA ILE A 99 -7.21 6.84 -5.92
C ILE A 99 -7.56 5.98 -4.71
N LEU A 100 -6.94 4.80 -4.59
CA LEU A 100 -7.17 3.88 -3.48
C LEU A 100 -6.85 4.52 -2.13
N ASN A 101 -5.72 5.23 -2.02
CA ASN A 101 -5.35 5.95 -0.80
C ASN A 101 -6.40 6.99 -0.40
N SER A 102 -6.99 7.70 -1.37
CA SER A 102 -8.10 8.62 -1.07
C SER A 102 -9.33 7.91 -0.53
N MET A 103 -9.65 6.73 -1.07
CA MET A 103 -10.76 5.91 -0.58
C MET A 103 -10.49 5.40 0.85
N LYS A 104 -9.25 4.96 1.13
CA LYS A 104 -8.81 4.56 2.47
C LYS A 104 -8.91 5.71 3.47
N TYR A 105 -8.38 6.88 3.14
CA TYR A 105 -8.46 8.06 4.01
C TYR A 105 -9.91 8.47 4.27
N SER A 106 -10.76 8.45 3.24
CA SER A 106 -12.18 8.73 3.38
C SER A 106 -12.85 7.74 4.35
N LEU A 107 -12.57 6.44 4.21
CA LEU A 107 -13.15 5.39 5.06
C LEU A 107 -12.68 5.50 6.52
N LEU A 108 -11.41 5.86 6.71
CA LEU A 108 -10.80 6.13 8.02
C LEU A 108 -11.29 7.45 8.65
N GLY A 109 -12.05 8.28 7.93
CA GLY A 109 -12.43 9.62 8.40
C GLY A 109 -11.24 10.58 8.53
N ILE A 110 -10.13 10.30 7.84
CA ILE A 110 -8.95 11.15 7.81
C ILE A 110 -9.16 12.22 6.73
N PRO A 111 -8.98 13.51 7.04
CA PRO A 111 -9.16 14.61 6.07
C PRO A 111 -7.95 14.74 5.14
N ALA A 112 -7.64 13.68 4.41
CA ALA A 112 -6.55 13.62 3.43
C ALA A 112 -7.03 13.02 2.10
N GLY A 113 -6.47 13.52 1.00
CA GLY A 113 -6.48 12.87 -0.30
C GLY A 113 -5.27 11.95 -0.44
N GLY A 114 -5.27 11.15 -1.49
CA GLY A 114 -4.17 10.26 -1.83
C GLY A 114 -3.21 10.89 -2.85
N ALA A 115 -1.93 10.63 -2.65
CA ALA A 115 -0.88 10.91 -3.61
C ALA A 115 -0.02 9.65 -3.81
N GLU A 116 0.82 9.66 -4.84
CA GLU A 116 1.82 8.61 -5.09
C GLU A 116 3.01 9.19 -5.85
N LEU A 117 4.24 8.93 -5.39
CA LEU A 117 5.47 9.39 -6.03
C LEU A 117 6.29 8.21 -6.54
N ILE A 118 6.43 8.07 -7.85
CA ILE A 118 7.30 7.06 -8.46
C ILE A 118 8.62 7.70 -8.86
N PHE A 119 9.73 7.06 -8.52
CA PHE A 119 11.04 7.34 -9.08
C PHE A 119 11.58 6.13 -9.85
N ALA A 120 11.80 6.31 -11.16
CA ALA A 120 12.37 5.28 -12.01
C ALA A 120 13.88 5.17 -11.75
N PHE A 121 14.25 4.22 -10.90
CA PHE A 121 15.58 4.11 -10.32
C PHE A 121 15.95 2.67 -9.99
N GLU A 122 16.85 2.10 -10.79
CA GLU A 122 17.44 0.78 -10.56
C GLU A 122 18.38 0.83 -9.35
N GLN A 123 17.91 0.37 -8.20
CA GLN A 123 18.59 0.54 -6.91
C GLN A 123 20.02 -0.05 -6.93
N GLY A 124 20.21 -1.22 -7.55
CA GLY A 124 21.51 -1.90 -7.61
C GLY A 124 22.59 -1.23 -8.47
N ARG A 125 22.22 -0.28 -9.32
CA ARG A 125 23.13 0.27 -10.35
C ARG A 125 24.09 1.35 -9.85
N TYR A 126 23.69 2.09 -8.81
CA TYR A 126 24.41 3.28 -8.36
C TYR A 126 24.94 3.11 -6.93
N SER A 127 26.18 3.55 -6.71
CA SER A 127 26.79 3.60 -5.37
C SER A 127 25.99 4.52 -4.43
N LYS A 128 26.04 4.25 -3.11
CA LYS A 128 25.34 5.08 -2.10
C LYS A 128 25.63 6.58 -2.24
N GLN A 129 26.87 6.96 -2.57
CA GLN A 129 27.27 8.35 -2.80
C GLN A 129 26.59 8.95 -4.03
N ASN A 130 26.48 8.16 -5.10
CA ASN A 130 25.85 8.59 -6.33
C ASN A 130 24.32 8.70 -6.18
N ARG A 131 23.71 7.81 -5.39
CA ARG A 131 22.27 7.89 -5.07
C ARG A 131 21.92 9.21 -4.39
N VAL A 132 22.76 9.69 -3.46
CA VAL A 132 22.55 10.98 -2.78
C VAL A 132 22.47 12.14 -3.79
N LYS A 133 23.41 12.20 -4.75
CA LYS A 133 23.39 13.23 -5.80
C LYS A 133 22.13 13.15 -6.67
N ILE A 134 21.76 11.94 -7.07
CA ILE A 134 20.59 11.69 -7.91
C ILE A 134 19.30 12.07 -7.19
N PHE A 135 19.14 11.67 -5.92
CA PHE A 135 17.95 12.02 -5.13
C PHE A 135 17.86 13.53 -4.90
N LYS A 136 18.99 14.20 -4.65
CA LYS A 136 19.01 15.65 -4.50
C LYS A 136 18.46 16.33 -5.75
N GLU A 137 18.95 15.94 -6.92
CA GLU A 137 18.48 16.49 -8.19
C GLU A 137 17.01 16.14 -8.46
N PHE A 138 16.59 14.91 -8.17
CA PHE A 138 15.19 14.48 -8.30
C PHE A 138 14.22 15.37 -7.51
N PHE A 139 14.50 15.60 -6.23
CA PHE A 139 13.67 16.45 -5.39
C PHE A 139 13.72 17.92 -5.81
N LEU A 140 14.86 18.41 -6.31
CA LEU A 140 14.94 19.74 -6.88
C LEU A 140 14.09 19.87 -8.16
N MET A 141 14.03 18.84 -9.01
CA MET A 141 13.19 18.86 -10.20
C MET A 141 11.70 18.84 -9.87
N LEU A 142 11.28 18.11 -8.83
CA LEU A 142 9.88 18.10 -8.38
C LEU A 142 9.47 19.40 -7.68
N SER A 143 10.42 20.04 -7.01
CA SER A 143 10.12 21.08 -6.04
C SER A 143 9.44 22.33 -6.60
N ASP A 144 9.70 22.70 -7.84
CA ASP A 144 9.14 23.94 -8.39
C ASP A 144 7.64 23.76 -8.72
N ASP A 145 7.21 22.55 -9.05
CA ASP A 145 5.80 22.19 -9.28
C ASP A 145 5.06 21.81 -7.99
N VAL A 146 5.78 21.24 -7.01
CA VAL A 146 5.20 20.70 -5.76
C VAL A 146 5.20 21.71 -4.62
N LEU A 147 6.27 22.51 -4.45
CA LEU A 147 6.43 23.43 -3.31
C LEU A 147 5.84 24.83 -3.52
N THR A 148 5.41 25.16 -4.74
CA THR A 148 4.81 26.46 -5.09
C THR A 148 3.31 26.49 -4.86
N SER A 149 2.67 25.32 -4.80
CA SER A 149 1.29 25.19 -4.38
C SER A 149 1.21 25.27 -2.85
N GLU A 150 0.18 25.91 -2.31
CA GLU A 150 -0.16 25.83 -0.87
C GLU A 150 -0.60 24.41 -0.44
N MET A 151 -0.30 23.38 -1.24
CA MET A 151 -0.65 22.01 -0.97
C MET A 151 0.10 21.51 0.26
N ASN A 152 -0.65 21.08 1.26
CA ASN A 152 -0.10 20.23 2.29
C ASN A 152 0.08 18.84 1.67
N LEU A 153 1.16 18.62 0.93
CA LEU A 153 1.53 17.27 0.49
C LEU A 153 2.34 16.59 1.59
N SER A 154 2.23 15.27 1.72
CA SER A 154 3.15 14.45 2.50
C SER A 154 3.41 13.18 1.71
N ILE A 155 4.67 12.90 1.38
CA ILE A 155 5.08 11.68 0.68
C ILE A 155 5.95 10.88 1.64
N ILE A 156 5.33 10.08 2.50
CA ILE A 156 6.06 9.41 3.58
C ILE A 156 6.60 8.08 3.05
N LYS A 157 7.89 7.84 3.27
CA LYS A 157 8.55 6.64 2.79
C LYS A 157 8.38 5.45 3.74
N LEU A 158 8.32 4.26 3.14
CA LEU A 158 8.46 2.95 3.77
C LEU A 158 9.62 2.93 4.77
N LYS A 159 9.29 2.66 6.05
CA LYS A 159 10.18 2.76 7.22
C LYS A 159 11.46 1.90 7.17
N ASN A 160 11.62 1.02 6.18
CA ASN A 160 12.71 0.04 6.07
C ASN A 160 13.51 0.08 4.75
N ASP A 161 13.37 1.14 3.94
CA ASP A 161 14.09 1.22 2.66
C ASP A 161 15.50 1.80 2.85
N GLU A 162 16.52 1.12 2.32
CA GLU A 162 17.94 1.51 2.42
C GLU A 162 18.28 2.89 1.82
N ASN A 163 17.44 3.39 0.92
CA ASN A 163 17.62 4.71 0.31
C ASN A 163 17.10 5.83 1.22
N TYR A 164 16.35 5.53 2.28
CA TYR A 164 15.75 6.56 3.11
C TYR A 164 16.78 7.47 3.80
N PRO A 165 17.84 6.95 4.47
CA PRO A 165 18.92 7.79 4.98
C PRO A 165 19.64 8.59 3.88
N LEU A 166 19.70 8.05 2.65
CA LEU A 166 20.34 8.71 1.50
C LEU A 166 19.49 9.88 0.99
N ILE A 167 18.17 9.75 1.00
CA ILE A 167 17.24 10.84 0.67
C ILE A 167 17.35 11.96 1.70
N ILE A 168 17.30 11.64 3.00
CA ILE A 168 17.45 12.66 4.05
C ILE A 168 18.79 13.39 3.90
N LYS A 169 19.87 12.66 3.65
CA LYS A 169 21.18 13.27 3.36
C LYS A 169 21.12 14.17 2.11
N ALA A 170 20.50 13.72 1.02
CA ALA A 170 20.36 14.49 -0.21
C ALA A 170 19.59 15.81 0.00
N LEU A 171 18.50 15.77 0.79
CA LEU A 171 17.71 16.94 1.12
C LEU A 171 18.49 17.94 1.99
N ASN A 172 19.29 17.44 2.94
CA ASN A 172 20.15 18.29 3.78
C ASN A 172 21.29 18.97 2.99
N GLU A 173 21.65 18.44 1.81
CA GLU A 173 22.65 19.06 0.92
C GLU A 173 22.05 20.16 0.02
N ILE A 174 20.73 20.40 0.06
CA ILE A 174 20.08 21.48 -0.70
C ILE A 174 20.43 22.84 -0.08
N GLU A 175 21.05 23.71 -0.89
CA GLU A 175 21.58 25.00 -0.43
C GLU A 175 20.52 25.96 0.13
N ASN A 176 19.31 25.96 -0.46
CA ASN A 176 18.21 26.80 0.00
C ASN A 176 17.55 26.16 1.24
N PRO A 177 17.69 26.74 2.45
CA PRO A 177 17.21 26.08 3.67
C PRO A 177 15.69 25.98 3.74
N LYS A 178 14.96 26.96 3.19
CA LYS A 178 13.48 26.90 3.14
C LYS A 178 13.01 25.77 2.23
N LYS A 179 13.69 25.58 1.10
CA LYS A 179 13.41 24.52 0.13
C LYS A 179 13.74 23.14 0.71
N ALA A 180 14.93 23.00 1.30
CA ALA A 180 15.37 21.80 2.01
C ALA A 180 14.39 21.38 3.10
N HIS A 181 14.01 22.32 3.98
CA HIS A 181 13.08 22.07 5.08
C HIS A 181 11.70 21.62 4.59
N ARG A 182 11.15 22.27 3.56
CA ARG A 182 9.85 21.86 2.98
C ARG A 182 9.90 20.44 2.40
N LEU A 183 10.94 20.10 1.65
CA LEU A 183 11.08 18.76 1.08
C LEU A 183 11.29 17.69 2.16
N ALA A 184 12.06 17.99 3.20
CA ALA A 184 12.24 17.09 4.34
C ALA A 184 10.94 16.88 5.13
N PHE A 185 10.09 17.91 5.22
CA PHE A 185 8.75 17.77 5.80
C PHE A 185 7.92 16.75 5.02
N LEU A 186 7.92 16.82 3.68
CA LEU A 186 7.17 15.89 2.82
C LEU A 186 7.57 14.43 3.07
N ILE A 187 8.87 14.14 3.23
CA ILE A 187 9.43 12.78 3.14
C ILE A 187 9.21 11.89 4.38
N GLY A 188 8.88 12.47 5.52
CA GLY A 188 8.92 11.75 6.80
C GLY A 188 10.28 11.93 7.51
N ALA A 189 10.38 11.51 8.77
CA ALA A 189 11.66 11.39 9.48
C ALA A 189 11.89 9.94 9.96
N PRO A 190 13.12 9.41 9.93
CA PRO A 190 13.47 8.16 10.60
C PRO A 190 13.19 8.25 12.10
N ASN A 191 12.81 7.13 12.71
CA ASN A 191 12.55 7.05 14.16
C ASN A 191 13.71 7.62 14.99
N GLU A 192 14.95 7.40 14.55
CA GLU A 192 16.17 7.85 15.23
C GLU A 192 16.34 9.36 15.27
N ILE A 193 15.64 10.12 14.42
CA ILE A 193 15.75 11.58 14.32
C ILE A 193 14.39 12.29 14.38
N GLY A 194 13.44 11.73 15.15
CA GLY A 194 12.13 12.34 15.40
C GLY A 194 11.01 11.84 14.48
N GLY A 195 11.17 10.66 13.89
CA GLY A 195 10.10 9.91 13.22
C GLY A 195 9.01 9.43 14.17
N LEU A 196 7.95 8.86 13.61
CA LEU A 196 6.81 8.37 14.41
C LEU A 196 7.17 7.07 15.14
N SER A 197 7.29 7.16 16.47
CA SER A 197 7.47 6.02 17.36
C SER A 197 6.17 5.23 17.49
N ALA A 198 6.09 4.08 16.81
CA ALA A 198 4.90 3.22 16.78
C ALA A 198 5.19 1.88 17.45
N GLY A 199 4.13 1.23 17.94
CA GLY A 199 4.21 -0.13 18.46
C GLY A 199 4.69 -1.14 17.40
N GLU A 200 5.46 -2.12 17.86
CA GLU A 200 5.77 -3.29 17.06
C GLU A 200 4.46 -4.06 16.85
N ASN A 201 4.20 -4.47 15.61
CA ASN A 201 3.08 -5.32 15.22
C ASN A 201 1.69 -4.66 15.05
N LEU A 202 1.58 -3.33 14.95
CA LEU A 202 0.27 -2.66 14.76
C LEU A 202 -0.51 -3.17 13.53
N GLU A 203 0.19 -3.46 12.44
CA GLU A 203 -0.41 -4.00 11.23
C GLU A 203 -0.92 -5.44 11.44
N GLU A 204 -0.13 -6.27 12.09
CA GLU A 204 -0.46 -7.66 12.39
C GLU A 204 -1.66 -7.73 13.35
N VAL A 205 -1.72 -6.86 14.36
CA VAL A 205 -2.87 -6.70 15.26
C VAL A 205 -4.11 -6.29 14.47
N TRP A 206 -3.97 -5.28 13.59
CA TRP A 206 -5.07 -4.81 12.74
C TRP A 206 -5.64 -5.95 11.90
N ILE A 207 -4.79 -6.64 11.13
CA ILE A 207 -5.21 -7.73 10.26
C ILE A 207 -5.87 -8.83 11.10
N ASN A 208 -5.22 -9.27 12.19
CA ASN A 208 -5.75 -10.34 13.05
C ASN A 208 -7.15 -10.01 13.60
N ASN A 209 -7.35 -8.78 14.07
CA ASN A 209 -8.63 -8.34 14.62
C ASN A 209 -9.74 -8.40 13.55
N PHE A 210 -9.48 -7.91 12.34
CA PHE A 210 -10.46 -7.96 11.24
C PHE A 210 -10.73 -9.39 10.75
N LEU A 211 -9.69 -10.23 10.60
CA LEU A 211 -9.86 -11.63 10.24
C LEU A 211 -10.70 -12.38 11.26
N THR A 212 -10.44 -12.16 12.56
CA THR A 212 -11.18 -12.79 13.65
C THR A 212 -12.63 -12.33 13.70
N LYS A 213 -12.87 -11.01 13.55
CA LYS A 213 -14.21 -10.40 13.54
C LYS A 213 -15.07 -10.94 12.39
N ILE A 214 -14.54 -10.94 11.17
CA ILE A 214 -15.29 -11.32 9.97
C ILE A 214 -15.60 -12.82 9.96
N MET A 215 -14.69 -13.65 10.48
CA MET A 215 -14.91 -15.10 10.51
C MET A 215 -15.85 -15.57 11.63
N SER A 216 -16.49 -14.65 12.38
CA SER A 216 -17.58 -14.87 13.35
C SER A 216 -17.59 -16.25 13.99
N ARG A 217 -16.95 -16.41 15.16
CA ARG A 217 -16.70 -17.74 15.72
C ARG A 217 -17.61 -18.15 16.85
N GLU A 218 -17.98 -19.42 16.80
CA GLU A 218 -18.31 -20.23 17.97
C GLU A 218 -17.10 -20.26 18.93
N GLU A 219 -17.34 -20.05 20.21
CA GLU A 219 -16.31 -20.11 21.26
C GLU A 219 -15.49 -21.41 21.16
N GLY A 220 -14.16 -21.29 21.21
CA GLY A 220 -13.24 -22.43 21.36
C GLY A 220 -12.68 -23.07 20.08
N LYS A 221 -13.14 -22.69 18.88
CA LYS A 221 -12.49 -23.12 17.63
C LYS A 221 -11.30 -22.19 17.30
N LYS A 222 -10.20 -22.69 16.69
CA LYS A 222 -9.10 -21.88 16.08
C LYS A 222 -9.25 -21.64 14.57
N ILE A 223 -8.98 -20.41 14.05
CA ILE A 223 -9.14 -20.04 12.63
C ILE A 223 -7.98 -20.63 11.86
N LYS A 224 -8.26 -21.50 10.89
CA LYS A 224 -7.21 -22.08 10.07
C LYS A 224 -6.82 -21.12 8.96
N VAL A 225 -5.56 -20.72 8.95
CA VAL A 225 -5.01 -19.72 8.03
C VAL A 225 -3.94 -20.37 7.16
N LEU A 226 -4.04 -20.13 5.85
CA LEU A 226 -2.94 -20.33 4.90
C LEU A 226 -2.40 -18.94 4.52
N ILE A 227 -1.08 -18.78 4.49
CA ILE A 227 -0.44 -17.50 4.15
C ILE A 227 0.32 -17.66 2.83
N HIS A 228 0.09 -16.73 1.90
CA HIS A 228 0.82 -16.68 0.64
C HIS A 228 1.85 -15.55 0.62
N GLY A 229 3.05 -15.88 0.15
CA GLY A 229 4.23 -15.02 0.19
C GLY A 229 5.12 -15.30 1.40
N ILE A 230 6.42 -15.45 1.16
CA ILE A 230 7.42 -15.66 2.21
C ILE A 230 8.37 -14.47 2.21
N ASN A 231 8.11 -13.54 3.12
CA ASN A 231 8.90 -12.34 3.35
C ASN A 231 8.85 -11.96 4.84
N SER A 232 9.64 -10.98 5.26
CA SER A 232 9.71 -10.56 6.67
C SER A 232 8.35 -10.18 7.26
N ARG A 233 7.49 -9.51 6.48
CA ARG A 233 6.14 -9.12 6.86
C ARG A 233 5.24 -10.34 7.08
N SER A 234 5.25 -11.30 6.16
CA SER A 234 4.41 -12.50 6.28
C SER A 234 4.85 -13.43 7.42
N ILE A 235 6.16 -13.53 7.70
CA ILE A 235 6.66 -14.28 8.85
C ILE A 235 6.28 -13.61 10.17
N SER A 236 6.41 -12.29 10.26
CA SER A 236 5.97 -11.51 11.43
C SER A 236 4.48 -11.72 11.70
N ALA A 237 3.65 -11.54 10.66
CA ALA A 237 2.21 -11.78 10.73
C ALA A 237 1.86 -13.21 11.13
N ALA A 238 2.52 -14.21 10.55
CA ALA A 238 2.28 -15.61 10.88
C ALA A 238 2.52 -15.93 12.36
N LYS A 239 3.62 -15.40 12.93
CA LYS A 239 3.93 -15.56 14.36
C LYS A 239 2.93 -14.84 15.25
N HIS A 240 2.52 -13.63 14.85
CA HIS A 240 1.48 -12.89 15.56
C HIS A 240 0.15 -13.64 15.56
N PHE A 241 -0.27 -14.15 14.41
CA PHE A 241 -1.49 -14.93 14.21
C PHE A 241 -1.53 -16.17 15.11
N GLU A 242 -0.46 -16.97 15.15
CA GLU A 242 -0.41 -18.20 15.96
C GLU A 242 -0.49 -17.92 17.47
N THR A 243 0.06 -16.78 17.92
CA THR A 243 0.03 -16.38 19.33
C THR A 243 -1.27 -15.66 19.73
N ASN A 244 -2.09 -15.23 18.77
CA ASN A 244 -3.27 -14.40 19.01
C ASN A 244 -4.57 -14.98 18.41
N GLY A 245 -4.75 -16.30 18.49
CA GLY A 245 -6.05 -16.97 18.29
C GLY A 245 -6.31 -17.53 16.88
N LEU A 246 -5.47 -17.21 15.91
CA LEU A 246 -5.45 -17.89 14.62
C LEU A 246 -4.52 -19.11 14.68
N SER A 247 -4.71 -20.05 13.78
CA SER A 247 -3.85 -21.22 13.61
C SER A 247 -3.28 -21.20 12.19
N VAL A 248 -1.99 -20.92 12.08
CA VAL A 248 -1.32 -20.89 10.78
C VAL A 248 -1.00 -22.33 10.40
N ILE A 249 -1.79 -22.89 9.48
CA ILE A 249 -1.66 -24.29 9.04
C ILE A 249 -0.79 -24.44 7.80
N GLY A 250 -0.39 -23.34 7.18
CA GLY A 250 0.58 -23.37 6.10
C GLY A 250 1.03 -21.98 5.67
N ILE A 251 2.23 -21.92 5.11
CA ILE A 251 2.80 -20.73 4.49
C ILE A 251 3.56 -21.14 3.24
N GLY A 252 3.38 -20.43 2.14
CA GLY A 252 4.00 -20.83 0.88
C GLY A 252 4.02 -19.77 -0.19
N GLU A 253 4.85 -20.02 -1.19
CA GLU A 253 4.90 -19.30 -2.46
C GLU A 253 5.46 -20.23 -3.54
N LYS A 254 5.52 -19.76 -4.78
CA LYS A 254 5.97 -20.59 -5.89
C LYS A 254 7.37 -21.17 -5.62
N GLY A 255 7.45 -22.51 -5.58
CA GLY A 255 8.69 -23.26 -5.39
C GLY A 255 8.99 -23.64 -3.94
N TYR A 256 8.23 -23.18 -2.95
CA TYR A 256 8.41 -23.59 -1.55
C TYR A 256 7.14 -23.37 -0.72
N ALA A 257 6.69 -24.40 -0.02
CA ALA A 257 5.59 -24.29 0.92
C ALA A 257 5.77 -25.22 2.12
N LEU A 258 5.32 -24.77 3.29
CA LEU A 258 5.13 -25.59 4.48
C LEU A 258 3.65 -25.73 4.80
N TYR A 259 3.25 -26.92 5.23
CA TYR A 259 1.88 -27.24 5.62
C TYR A 259 1.82 -28.25 6.77
N SER A 260 0.98 -27.93 7.75
CA SER A 260 0.65 -28.80 8.89
C SER A 260 -0.82 -28.64 9.25
N GLN A 261 -1.59 -29.72 9.13
CA GLN A 261 -3.00 -29.73 9.52
C GLN A 261 -3.24 -29.38 11.00
N LYS A 262 -2.20 -29.53 11.85
CA LYS A 262 -2.22 -29.21 13.28
C LYS A 262 -1.76 -27.77 13.60
N GLY A 263 -1.26 -27.03 12.62
CA GLY A 263 -0.60 -25.74 12.80
C GLY A 263 0.93 -25.84 12.70
N LEU A 264 1.56 -24.72 12.36
CA LEU A 264 3.00 -24.50 12.34
C LEU A 264 3.39 -23.70 13.60
N SER A 265 4.49 -24.09 14.26
CA SER A 265 5.02 -23.35 15.39
C SER A 265 5.78 -22.09 14.94
N CYS A 266 6.06 -21.16 15.87
CA CYS A 266 6.90 -20.00 15.57
C CYS A 266 8.29 -20.39 15.03
N GLU A 267 8.85 -21.51 15.49
CA GLU A 267 10.12 -22.06 15.01
C GLU A 267 10.00 -22.57 13.57
N ASP A 268 8.92 -23.28 13.24
CA ASP A 268 8.64 -23.71 11.86
C ASP A 268 8.50 -22.52 10.90
N LEU A 269 7.88 -21.43 11.36
CA LEU A 269 7.71 -20.20 10.60
C LEU A 269 9.04 -19.45 10.41
N GLU A 270 9.94 -19.47 11.40
CA GLU A 270 11.31 -18.94 11.22
C GLU A 270 12.08 -19.71 10.15
N LEU A 271 12.02 -21.04 10.19
CA LEU A 271 12.64 -21.89 9.17
C LEU A 271 12.07 -21.61 7.78
N ALA A 272 10.74 -21.36 7.68
CA ALA A 272 10.11 -20.95 6.44
C ALA A 272 10.69 -19.63 5.90
N GLY A 273 10.85 -18.62 6.76
CA GLY A 273 11.44 -17.33 6.40
C GLY A 273 12.88 -17.43 5.91
N MET A 274 13.64 -18.39 6.45
CA MET A 274 15.00 -18.69 6.03
C MET A 274 15.07 -19.64 4.81
N ARG A 275 13.93 -20.19 4.36
CA ARG A 275 13.81 -21.23 3.33
C ARG A 275 14.68 -22.45 3.62
N VAL A 276 14.81 -22.79 4.90
CA VAL A 276 15.51 -24.00 5.33
C VAL A 276 14.57 -25.18 5.16
N CYS A 277 15.03 -26.24 4.51
CA CYS A 277 14.26 -27.45 4.31
C CYS A 277 13.75 -27.99 5.65
N ASN A 278 12.43 -28.14 5.76
CA ASN A 278 11.75 -28.74 6.89
C ASN A 278 10.94 -29.92 6.34
N GLU A 279 11.63 -31.05 6.10
CA GLU A 279 11.08 -32.26 5.46
C GLU A 279 9.77 -32.75 6.10
N LYS A 280 9.55 -32.43 7.37
CA LYS A 280 8.35 -32.81 8.12
C LYS A 280 7.07 -32.13 7.61
N PHE A 281 7.19 -30.90 7.11
CA PHE A 281 6.05 -30.06 6.75
C PHE A 281 6.10 -29.56 5.31
N GLU A 282 7.14 -29.91 4.56
CA GLU A 282 7.28 -29.53 3.17
C GLU A 282 6.09 -30.02 2.33
N ALA A 283 5.59 -29.16 1.46
CA ALA A 283 4.50 -29.44 0.55
C ALA A 283 4.78 -28.83 -0.83
N ASP A 284 4.27 -29.49 -1.87
CA ASP A 284 4.18 -28.85 -3.18
C ASP A 284 3.28 -27.61 -3.11
N TYR A 285 3.70 -26.54 -3.79
CA TYR A 285 2.99 -25.26 -3.77
C TYR A 285 1.55 -25.38 -4.31
N TYR A 286 1.32 -26.13 -5.38
CA TYR A 286 -0.04 -26.29 -5.94
C TYR A 286 -0.92 -27.18 -5.05
N ASP A 287 -0.33 -28.13 -4.34
CA ASP A 287 -1.04 -28.91 -3.32
C ASP A 287 -1.35 -28.08 -2.07
N PHE A 288 -0.46 -27.15 -1.70
CA PHE A 288 -0.68 -26.15 -0.65
C PHE A 288 -1.90 -25.27 -0.95
N LEU A 289 -2.01 -24.74 -2.18
CA LEU A 289 -3.14 -23.90 -2.60
C LEU A 289 -4.50 -24.60 -2.48
N LYS A 290 -4.54 -25.93 -2.63
CA LYS A 290 -5.76 -26.75 -2.56
C LYS A 290 -6.16 -27.16 -1.14
N LYS A 291 -5.33 -26.89 -0.13
CA LYS A 291 -5.61 -27.29 1.25
C LYS A 291 -6.84 -26.57 1.79
N SER A 292 -7.64 -27.28 2.57
CA SER A 292 -8.83 -26.72 3.20
C SER A 292 -8.46 -25.83 4.39
N ALA A 293 -8.88 -24.58 4.35
CA ALA A 293 -8.67 -23.62 5.44
C ALA A 293 -9.89 -22.69 5.62
N ASP A 294 -9.90 -21.91 6.70
CA ASP A 294 -10.90 -20.88 6.88
C ASP A 294 -10.55 -19.65 6.04
N ILE A 295 -9.28 -19.21 6.07
CA ILE A 295 -8.82 -18.00 5.38
C ILE A 295 -7.52 -18.29 4.60
N PHE A 296 -7.42 -17.76 3.38
CA PHE A 296 -6.17 -17.58 2.64
C PHE A 296 -5.74 -16.12 2.72
N VAL A 297 -4.57 -15.82 3.29
CA VAL A 297 -4.07 -14.46 3.50
C VAL A 297 -2.98 -14.18 2.49
N GLU A 298 -3.25 -13.26 1.58
CA GLU A 298 -2.32 -12.85 0.53
C GLU A 298 -1.37 -11.77 1.06
N MET A 299 -0.06 -12.07 1.11
CA MET A 299 0.98 -11.18 1.62
C MET A 299 2.21 -11.10 0.71
N SER A 300 2.11 -11.52 -0.56
CA SER A 300 3.25 -11.55 -1.50
C SER A 300 3.43 -10.25 -2.27
N CYS A 301 2.60 -9.98 -3.28
CA CYS A 301 2.72 -8.83 -4.18
C CYS A 301 1.42 -8.51 -4.93
N GLU A 302 1.42 -7.41 -5.67
CA GLU A 302 0.33 -7.02 -6.59
C GLU A 302 0.09 -8.08 -7.66
N GLY A 303 -1.18 -8.30 -8.02
CA GLY A 303 -1.59 -9.27 -9.03
C GLY A 303 -1.27 -10.73 -8.71
N ALA A 304 -0.88 -11.06 -7.48
CA ALA A 304 -0.48 -12.40 -7.06
C ALA A 304 -1.56 -13.47 -7.26
N ILE A 305 -2.83 -13.14 -6.97
CA ILE A 305 -3.96 -14.05 -7.14
C ILE A 305 -4.57 -13.82 -8.54
N ASP A 306 -4.19 -14.69 -9.46
CA ASP A 306 -4.77 -14.79 -10.80
C ASP A 306 -5.97 -15.77 -10.84
N SER A 307 -6.53 -15.98 -12.03
CA SER A 307 -7.65 -16.91 -12.22
C SER A 307 -7.30 -18.36 -11.87
N VAL A 308 -6.06 -18.79 -12.09
CA VAL A 308 -5.62 -20.16 -11.82
C VAL A 308 -5.59 -20.42 -10.32
N ILE A 309 -4.99 -19.51 -9.56
CA ILE A 309 -4.96 -19.60 -8.09
C ILE A 309 -6.38 -19.52 -7.55
N ALA A 310 -7.19 -18.56 -8.02
CA ALA A 310 -8.58 -18.42 -7.58
C ALA A 310 -9.45 -19.66 -7.82
N GLU A 311 -9.15 -20.49 -8.83
CA GLU A 311 -9.82 -21.78 -9.05
C GLU A 311 -9.32 -22.88 -8.11
N MET A 312 -8.04 -22.88 -7.74
CA MET A 312 -7.43 -23.90 -6.87
C MET A 312 -7.80 -23.76 -5.40
N LEU A 313 -8.03 -22.53 -4.92
CA LEU A 313 -8.25 -22.26 -3.49
C LEU A 313 -9.44 -23.04 -2.91
N ASN A 314 -9.25 -23.62 -1.73
CA ASN A 314 -10.29 -24.35 -0.98
C ASN A 314 -10.53 -23.70 0.41
N VAL A 315 -10.93 -22.43 0.40
CA VAL A 315 -11.08 -21.61 1.61
C VAL A 315 -12.44 -20.93 1.66
N LYS A 316 -12.83 -20.42 2.83
CA LYS A 316 -14.07 -19.65 3.00
C LYS A 316 -13.88 -18.17 2.70
N ALA A 317 -12.68 -17.64 2.96
CA ALA A 317 -12.33 -16.26 2.70
C ALA A 317 -10.92 -16.11 2.14
N VAL A 318 -10.71 -15.06 1.35
CA VAL A 318 -9.42 -14.56 0.89
C VAL A 318 -9.22 -13.17 1.47
N ALA A 319 -8.11 -12.96 2.16
CA ALA A 319 -7.73 -11.69 2.77
C ALA A 319 -6.65 -10.99 1.94
N GLU A 320 -7.02 -9.86 1.35
CA GLU A 320 -6.17 -9.03 0.51
C GLU A 320 -5.39 -8.05 1.38
N THR A 321 -4.18 -8.43 1.83
CA THR A 321 -3.35 -7.56 2.70
C THR A 321 -2.34 -6.71 1.92
N VAL A 322 -2.24 -6.94 0.62
CA VAL A 322 -1.45 -6.16 -0.33
C VAL A 322 -2.43 -5.57 -1.32
N ASP A 323 -2.35 -4.25 -1.53
CA ASP A 323 -3.22 -3.57 -2.48
C ASP A 323 -3.16 -4.24 -3.85
N PHE A 324 -4.32 -4.44 -4.47
CA PHE A 324 -4.42 -5.00 -5.82
C PHE A 324 -3.77 -6.38 -6.00
N SER A 325 -3.58 -7.14 -4.93
CA SER A 325 -3.04 -8.50 -5.00
C SER A 325 -4.03 -9.49 -5.59
N ILE A 326 -5.34 -9.17 -5.62
CA ILE A 326 -6.36 -9.97 -6.32
C ILE A 326 -6.69 -9.31 -7.67
N GLN A 327 -6.40 -10.00 -8.76
CA GLN A 327 -6.77 -9.53 -10.09
C GLN A 327 -8.30 -9.53 -10.27
N GLU A 328 -8.82 -8.60 -11.06
CA GLU A 328 -10.28 -8.47 -11.29
C GLU A 328 -10.94 -9.78 -11.78
N TYR A 329 -10.31 -10.53 -12.68
CA TYR A 329 -10.84 -11.82 -13.12
C TYR A 329 -10.87 -12.87 -11.99
N ALA A 330 -9.83 -12.89 -11.16
CA ALA A 330 -9.70 -13.76 -10.01
C ALA A 330 -10.77 -13.43 -8.95
N PHE A 331 -10.98 -12.14 -8.69
CA PHE A 331 -12.05 -11.64 -7.83
C PHE A 331 -13.42 -12.19 -8.27
N ASN A 332 -13.76 -12.06 -9.56
CA ASN A 332 -15.03 -12.56 -10.10
C ASN A 332 -15.19 -14.10 -9.97
N ILE A 333 -14.08 -14.86 -9.99
CA ILE A 333 -14.11 -16.31 -9.75
C ILE A 333 -14.38 -16.61 -8.26
N LEU A 334 -13.67 -15.93 -7.35
CA LEU A 334 -13.87 -16.08 -5.90
C LEU A 334 -15.32 -15.75 -5.52
N GLU A 335 -15.87 -14.65 -6.05
CA GLU A 335 -17.27 -14.26 -5.88
C GLU A 335 -18.24 -15.37 -6.30
N LYS A 336 -18.10 -15.89 -7.52
CA LYS A 336 -18.98 -16.94 -8.07
C LYS A 336 -18.92 -18.23 -7.27
N ARG A 337 -17.79 -18.50 -6.62
CA ARG A 337 -17.58 -19.66 -5.75
C ARG A 337 -18.08 -19.43 -4.33
N GLY A 338 -18.61 -18.24 -4.01
CA GLY A 338 -19.07 -17.90 -2.67
C GLY A 338 -17.92 -17.71 -1.67
N ILE A 339 -16.69 -17.48 -2.15
CA ILE A 339 -15.52 -17.22 -1.30
C ILE A 339 -15.52 -15.72 -0.96
N THR A 340 -15.52 -15.40 0.33
CA THR A 340 -15.56 -14.00 0.79
C THR A 340 -14.21 -13.32 0.54
N VAL A 341 -14.21 -12.17 -0.14
CA VAL A 341 -13.01 -11.33 -0.26
C VAL A 341 -13.03 -10.25 0.82
N ILE A 342 -12.00 -10.26 1.67
CA ILE A 342 -11.73 -9.23 2.67
C ILE A 342 -10.72 -8.26 2.03
N PRO A 343 -11.15 -7.05 1.62
CA PRO A 343 -10.40 -6.23 0.67
C PRO A 343 -9.28 -5.42 1.31
N SER A 344 -8.33 -4.98 0.49
CA SER A 344 -7.18 -4.18 0.94
C SER A 344 -7.56 -2.79 1.47
N ILE A 345 -8.67 -2.20 1.00
CA ILE A 345 -9.23 -0.95 1.56
C ILE A 345 -9.59 -1.09 3.05
N LEU A 346 -9.72 -2.31 3.56
CA LEU A 346 -9.88 -2.61 4.98
C LEU A 346 -8.56 -3.06 5.64
N LEU A 347 -7.84 -4.00 5.01
CA LEU A 347 -6.71 -4.67 5.66
C LEU A 347 -5.37 -3.95 5.50
N ALA A 348 -5.16 -3.25 4.38
CA ALA A 348 -3.89 -2.61 4.01
C ALA A 348 -3.91 -1.09 4.32
N VAL A 349 -4.31 -0.70 5.53
CA VAL A 349 -4.50 0.72 5.89
C VAL A 349 -3.63 1.21 7.05
N SER A 350 -2.89 0.31 7.70
CA SER A 350 -1.99 0.63 8.81
C SER A 350 -0.96 1.71 8.41
N GLY A 351 -0.36 1.57 7.23
CA GLY A 351 0.54 2.57 6.64
C GLY A 351 -0.12 3.93 6.49
N ASN A 352 -1.35 3.98 5.95
CA ASN A 352 -2.09 5.24 5.80
C ASN A 352 -2.33 5.94 7.15
N ILE A 353 -2.68 5.19 8.19
CA ILE A 353 -2.89 5.73 9.55
C ILE A 353 -1.57 6.28 10.10
N LEU A 354 -0.50 5.50 10.03
CA LEU A 354 0.82 5.91 10.53
C LEU A 354 1.36 7.14 9.78
N ASN A 355 1.19 7.19 8.46
CA ASN A 355 1.59 8.34 7.65
C ASN A 355 0.83 9.60 8.06
N TYR A 356 -0.47 9.49 8.37
CA TYR A 356 -1.25 10.62 8.88
C TYR A 356 -0.81 11.07 10.27
N LEU A 357 -0.54 10.13 11.19
CA LEU A 357 -0.07 10.45 12.54
C LEU A 357 1.31 11.12 12.51
N GLU A 358 2.20 10.65 11.64
CA GLU A 358 3.52 11.27 11.43
C GLU A 358 3.39 12.70 10.88
N PHE A 359 2.50 12.91 9.91
CA PHE A 359 2.19 14.26 9.43
C PHE A 359 1.71 15.18 10.57
N LEU A 360 0.81 14.69 11.44
CA LEU A 360 0.33 15.47 12.58
C LEU A 360 1.45 15.79 13.58
N GLN A 361 2.31 14.82 13.89
CA GLN A 361 3.48 14.98 14.76
C GLN A 361 4.35 16.15 14.26
N LYS A 362 4.71 16.10 12.97
CA LYS A 362 5.53 17.13 12.33
C LYS A 362 4.85 18.48 12.28
N LYS A 363 3.57 18.52 11.94
CA LYS A 363 2.80 19.78 11.86
C LYS A 363 2.69 20.48 13.21
N ARG A 364 2.66 19.72 14.31
CA ARG A 364 2.62 20.23 15.68
C ARG A 364 4.00 20.57 16.23
N GLY A 365 5.06 19.95 15.70
CA GLY A 365 6.42 20.07 16.25
C GLY A 365 6.55 19.40 17.63
N GLU A 366 5.75 18.37 17.88
CA GLU A 366 5.69 17.64 19.14
C GLU A 366 5.75 16.14 18.84
N GLU A 367 6.66 15.41 19.48
CA GLU A 367 6.79 13.95 19.31
C GLU A 367 5.68 13.21 20.06
N MET A 368 4.97 12.33 19.35
CA MET A 368 3.99 11.45 19.99
C MET A 368 4.72 10.29 20.68
N THR A 369 4.29 9.98 21.90
CA THR A 369 4.77 8.77 22.57
C THR A 369 4.21 7.53 21.89
N LYS A 370 4.92 6.39 22.01
CA LYS A 370 4.44 5.09 21.50
C LYS A 370 3.01 4.76 21.95
N SER A 371 2.70 4.99 23.24
CA SER A 371 1.35 4.75 23.79
C SER A 371 0.30 5.68 23.16
N GLU A 372 0.65 6.93 22.87
CA GLU A 372 -0.27 7.84 22.17
C GLU A 372 -0.58 7.35 20.75
N VAL A 373 0.44 6.90 20.02
CA VAL A 373 0.27 6.35 18.66
C VAL A 373 -0.63 5.11 18.70
N GLU A 374 -0.39 4.20 19.65
CA GLU A 374 -1.21 3.00 19.85
C GLU A 374 -2.68 3.34 20.17
N MET A 375 -2.94 4.25 21.12
CA MET A 375 -4.32 4.68 21.46
C MET A 375 -5.06 5.31 20.27
N ARG A 376 -4.35 6.11 19.45
CA ARG A 376 -4.93 6.69 18.24
C ARG A 376 -5.21 5.62 17.18
N PHE A 377 -4.30 4.67 17.02
CA PHE A 377 -4.46 3.56 16.10
C PHE A 377 -5.67 2.67 16.47
N GLU A 378 -5.83 2.36 17.76
CA GLU A 378 -7.00 1.65 18.30
C GLU A 378 -8.31 2.39 18.01
N SER A 379 -8.31 3.73 18.09
CA SER A 379 -9.48 4.55 17.79
C SER A 379 -9.93 4.39 16.32
N PHE A 380 -8.98 4.36 15.38
CA PHE A 380 -9.27 4.05 13.97
C PHE A 380 -9.78 2.62 13.80
N GLN A 381 -9.24 1.67 14.55
CA GLN A 381 -9.71 0.28 14.49
C GLN A 381 -11.17 0.18 14.94
N MET A 382 -11.54 0.78 16.08
CA MET A 382 -12.92 0.79 16.57
C MET A 382 -13.88 1.43 15.57
N GLN A 383 -13.47 2.54 14.94
CA GLN A 383 -14.26 3.18 13.89
C GLN A 383 -14.48 2.24 12.70
N MET A 384 -13.41 1.61 12.19
CA MET A 384 -13.50 0.71 11.04
C MET A 384 -14.30 -0.55 11.36
N GLU A 385 -14.18 -1.09 12.57
CA GLU A 385 -15.00 -2.21 13.05
C GLU A 385 -16.49 -1.84 13.08
N SER A 386 -16.85 -0.60 13.43
CA SER A 386 -18.25 -0.15 13.44
C SER A 386 -18.90 -0.13 12.05
N LEU A 387 -18.09 -0.11 10.99
CA LEU A 387 -18.57 -0.18 9.60
C LEU A 387 -18.95 -1.61 9.18
N LEU A 388 -18.50 -2.62 9.93
CA LEU A 388 -18.83 -4.02 9.68
C LEU A 388 -20.19 -4.33 10.34
N ALA A 389 -21.26 -4.29 9.55
CA ALA A 389 -22.54 -4.79 10.06
C ALA A 389 -22.49 -6.33 10.24
N PRO A 390 -23.25 -6.90 11.19
CA PRO A 390 -23.17 -8.33 11.55
C PRO A 390 -23.34 -9.31 10.37
N ASP A 391 -24.04 -8.88 9.31
CA ASP A 391 -24.48 -9.74 8.20
C ASP A 391 -23.74 -9.48 6.86
N ILE A 392 -22.68 -8.66 6.84
CA ILE A 392 -21.96 -8.35 5.60
C ILE A 392 -20.95 -9.46 5.30
N SER A 393 -21.40 -10.50 4.60
CA SER A 393 -20.53 -11.54 4.02
C SER A 393 -20.38 -11.39 2.51
N GLY A 394 -19.20 -11.74 1.99
CA GLY A 394 -18.92 -11.80 0.54
C GLY A 394 -18.69 -10.45 -0.15
N ASN A 395 -19.01 -10.41 -1.45
CA ASN A 395 -18.95 -9.27 -2.40
C ASN A 395 -19.57 -7.99 -1.86
N SER A 396 -20.57 -8.17 -1.01
CA SER A 396 -21.21 -7.08 -0.28
C SER A 396 -20.19 -6.29 0.53
N LEU A 397 -19.14 -6.90 1.10
CA LEU A 397 -18.15 -6.23 1.92
C LEU A 397 -17.31 -5.26 1.09
N THR A 398 -16.64 -5.76 0.04
CA THR A 398 -15.82 -4.91 -0.82
C THR A 398 -16.64 -3.76 -1.40
N GLN A 399 -17.80 -4.06 -1.99
CA GLN A 399 -18.63 -3.03 -2.60
C GLN A 399 -19.22 -2.05 -1.58
N SER A 400 -19.58 -2.51 -0.38
CA SER A 400 -20.11 -1.64 0.68
C SER A 400 -19.05 -0.69 1.22
N LEU A 401 -17.81 -1.15 1.41
CA LEU A 401 -16.72 -0.30 1.88
C LEU A 401 -16.36 0.76 0.84
N TYR A 402 -16.27 0.41 -0.45
CA TYR A 402 -16.09 1.39 -1.52
C TYR A 402 -17.27 2.36 -1.61
N SER A 403 -18.51 1.87 -1.54
CA SER A 403 -19.70 2.73 -1.58
C SER A 403 -19.75 3.70 -0.39
N LYS A 404 -19.30 3.25 0.80
CA LYS A 404 -19.18 4.09 2.00
C LYS A 404 -18.11 5.17 1.82
N ALA A 405 -16.92 4.80 1.34
CA ALA A 405 -15.83 5.74 1.06
C ALA A 405 -16.27 6.80 0.04
N VAL A 406 -16.85 6.38 -1.09
CA VAL A 406 -17.37 7.27 -2.13
C VAL A 406 -18.48 8.17 -1.61
N GLY A 407 -19.41 7.64 -0.81
CA GLY A 407 -20.51 8.41 -0.23
C GLY A 407 -20.05 9.48 0.78
N ASP A 408 -19.00 9.21 1.56
CA ASP A 408 -18.43 10.21 2.46
C ASP A 408 -17.70 11.32 1.69
N TYR A 409 -17.05 10.95 0.59
CA TYR A 409 -16.45 11.91 -0.34
C TYR A 409 -17.50 12.81 -1.00
N GLU A 410 -18.62 12.23 -1.46
CA GLU A 410 -19.74 12.99 -2.02
C GLU A 410 -20.28 14.02 -1.03
N LYS A 411 -20.50 13.64 0.24
CA LYS A 411 -20.93 14.59 1.29
C LYS A 411 -19.95 15.75 1.42
N LYS A 412 -18.66 15.46 1.40
CA LYS A 412 -17.62 16.48 1.48
C LYS A 412 -17.61 17.40 0.26
N TYR A 413 -17.69 16.83 -0.95
CA TYR A 413 -17.78 17.59 -2.19
C TYR A 413 -18.96 18.55 -2.16
N ARG A 414 -20.14 18.07 -1.72
CA ARG A 414 -21.31 18.93 -1.54
C ARG A 414 -20.98 20.08 -0.59
N ILE A 415 -20.49 19.84 0.63
CA ILE A 415 -20.17 20.92 1.59
C ILE A 415 -19.25 22.00 0.99
N LEU A 416 -18.26 21.61 0.18
CA LEU A 416 -17.28 22.56 -0.39
C LEU A 416 -17.77 23.26 -1.66
N TYR A 417 -18.56 22.59 -2.51
CA TYR A 417 -18.90 23.04 -3.86
C TYR A 417 -20.41 23.19 -4.12
N GLY A 418 -21.29 22.83 -3.18
CA GLY A 418 -22.74 23.01 -3.23
C GLY A 418 -23.34 23.37 -1.85
N GLU A 419 -24.06 24.48 -1.70
CA GLU A 419 -25.32 24.77 -2.39
C GLU A 419 -25.16 25.86 -3.45
N LYS A 420 -25.35 25.52 -4.72
CA LYS A 420 -26.22 26.35 -5.55
C LYS A 420 -27.58 25.70 -5.50
N THR A 421 -28.37 26.06 -4.49
CA THR A 421 -29.82 25.94 -4.56
C THR A 421 -30.24 26.45 -5.94
N LYS A 422 -30.97 25.62 -6.68
CA LYS A 422 -31.72 26.09 -7.83
C LYS A 422 -32.76 27.08 -7.28
N GLU A 423 -32.43 28.36 -7.28
CA GLU A 423 -33.43 29.43 -7.27
C GLU A 423 -34.07 29.54 -8.66
#